data_AF-A0A356V612-F1
#
_entry.id   AF-A0A356V612-F1
#
_cell.length_a   1.000
_cell.length_b   1.000
_cell.length_c   1.000
_cell.angle_alpha   90.00
_cell.angle_beta   90.00
_cell.angle_gamma   90.00
#
_symmetry.space_group_name_H-M   'P 1'
#
loop_
_entity.id
_entity.type
_entity.pdbx_description
1 polymer ?
#
loop_
_entity_poly.entity_id
_entity_poly.type
_entity_poly.pdbx_seq_one_letter_code
_entity_poly.pdbx_strand_id
1 'polypeptide(L)' 'MLAPYASDPLASRGRLFAETESAFRSCFGRDRDRIVHASAFRRLKHKTQVFVEHEG' A
#
# COMPACT_ATOMS: atom_id res chain seq x y z
N MET A 1 7.00 -14.54 -16.60
CA MET A 1 5.55 -14.80 -16.76
C MET A 1 4.94 -14.88 -15.38
N LEU A 2 3.85 -14.16 -15.11
CA LEU A 2 3.14 -14.28 -13.84
C LEU A 2 2.45 -15.65 -13.74
N ALA A 3 2.23 -16.16 -12.52
CA ALA A 3 1.44 -17.37 -12.33
C ALA A 3 0.00 -17.15 -12.85
N PRO A 4 -0.71 -18.18 -13.37
CA PRO A 4 -2.05 -18.02 -13.94
C PRO A 4 -3.09 -17.41 -12.99
N TYR A 5 -2.88 -17.55 -11.69
CA TYR A 5 -3.74 -17.04 -10.62
C TYR A 5 -3.24 -15.73 -9.99
N ALA A 6 -2.12 -15.16 -10.47
CA ALA A 6 -1.60 -13.92 -9.94
C ALA A 6 -2.42 -12.71 -10.43
N SER A 7 -2.55 -11.69 -9.58
CA SER A 7 -3.13 -10.42 -9.99
C SER A 7 -2.16 -9.63 -10.86
N ASP A 8 -2.62 -9.22 -12.05
CA ASP A 8 -1.84 -8.42 -12.99
C ASP A 8 -2.12 -6.91 -12.78
N PRO A 9 -1.09 -6.09 -12.47
CA PRO A 9 -1.25 -4.63 -12.37
C PRO A 9 -1.82 -3.97 -13.63
N LEU A 10 -1.54 -4.52 -14.82
CA LEU A 10 -2.04 -3.99 -16.10
C LEU A 10 -3.54 -4.26 -16.31
N ALA A 11 -4.08 -5.28 -15.63
CA ALA A 11 -5.51 -5.62 -15.64
C ALA A 11 -6.25 -5.06 -14.40
N SER A 12 -5.64 -4.11 -13.67
CA SER A 12 -6.29 -3.47 -12.52
C SER A 12 -7.57 -2.75 -12.94
N ARG A 13 -8.57 -2.71 -12.05
CA ARG A 13 -9.83 -1.97 -12.25
C ARG A 13 -9.66 -0.45 -12.19
N GLY A 14 -8.43 0.03 -11.97
CA GLY A 14 -8.12 1.45 -11.85
C GLY A 14 -8.50 2.02 -10.48
N ARG A 15 -8.68 3.33 -10.42
CA ARG A 15 -8.94 4.08 -9.18
C ARG A 15 -10.29 4.76 -9.24
N LEU A 16 -10.87 5.01 -8.05
CA LEU A 16 -12.11 5.75 -7.92
C LEU A 16 -12.01 7.18 -8.49
N PHE A 17 -10.86 7.82 -8.28
CA PHE A 17 -10.54 9.12 -8.87
C PHE A 17 -9.46 8.95 -9.92
N ALA A 18 -9.71 9.49 -11.11
CA ALA A 18 -8.77 9.41 -12.22
C ALA A 18 -7.45 10.10 -11.86
N GLU A 19 -6.33 9.46 -12.17
CA GLU A 19 -4.99 10.00 -12.01
C GLU A 19 -4.10 9.54 -13.16
N THR A 20 -3.05 10.30 -13.43
CA THR A 20 -2.06 9.92 -14.45
C THR A 20 -1.21 8.74 -14.00
N GLU A 21 -0.93 7.81 -14.91
CA GLU A 21 -0.06 6.68 -14.64
C GLU A 21 1.41 7.08 -14.42
N SER A 22 2.15 6.20 -13.74
CA SER A 22 3.54 6.50 -13.37
C SER A 22 4.43 6.04 -14.49
N ALA A 23 5.44 6.83 -14.83
CA ALA A 23 6.45 6.41 -15.79
C ALA A 23 7.29 5.21 -15.29
N PHE A 24 7.41 5.01 -13.97
CA PHE A 24 8.39 4.08 -13.39
C PHE A 24 7.82 3.09 -12.39
N ARG A 25 6.55 3.23 -11.99
CA ARG A 25 5.92 2.36 -10.99
C ARG A 25 4.64 1.76 -11.54
N SER A 26 4.38 0.50 -11.21
CA SER A 26 3.04 -0.07 -11.41
C SER A 26 2.03 0.60 -10.47
N CYS A 27 0.74 0.46 -10.78
CA CYS A 27 -0.34 0.95 -9.93
C CYS A 27 -0.22 0.42 -8.48
N PHE A 28 0.13 -0.86 -8.31
CA PHE A 28 0.36 -1.48 -7.00
C PHE A 28 1.64 -0.97 -6.31
N GLY A 29 2.71 -0.70 -7.07
CA GLY A 29 3.93 -0.09 -6.53
C GLY A 29 3.68 1.31 -5.99
N ARG A 30 2.87 2.11 -6.69
CA ARG A 30 2.44 3.43 -6.23
C ARG A 30 1.56 3.33 -4.97
N ASP A 31 0.68 2.33 -4.88
CA ASP A 31 -0.18 2.11 -3.70
C ASP A 31 0.64 1.81 -2.46
N ARG A 32 1.63 0.93 -2.60
CA ARG A 32 2.58 0.64 -1.52
C ARG A 32 3.24 1.90 -0.99
N ASP A 33 3.76 2.75 -1.87
CA ASP A 33 4.45 3.98 -1.46
C ASP A 33 3.50 4.93 -0.70
N ARG A 34 2.26 5.09 -1.19
CA ARG A 34 1.22 5.89 -0.52
C ARG A 34 0.94 5.36 0.89
N ILE A 35 0.78 4.05 1.04
CA ILE A 35 0.51 3.40 2.33
C ILE A 35 1.68 3.60 3.28
N VAL A 36 2.92 3.32 2.84
CA VAL A 36 4.12 3.42 3.68
C VAL A 36 4.36 4.85 4.18
N HIS A 37 4.03 5.87 3.38
CA HIS A 37 4.20 7.27 3.77
C HIS A 37 2.98 7.87 4.50
N ALA A 38 1.87 7.15 4.61
CA ALA A 38 0.67 7.65 5.28
C ALA A 38 0.91 7.92 6.79
N SER A 39 0.26 8.97 7.32
CA SER A 39 0.32 9.28 8.75
C SER A 39 -0.20 8.13 9.62
N ALA A 40 -1.25 7.45 9.18
CA ALA A 40 -1.81 6.28 9.87
C ALA A 40 -0.79 5.13 9.98
N PHE A 41 -0.07 4.82 8.89
CA PHE A 41 0.96 3.79 8.90
C PHE A 41 2.11 4.15 9.84
N ARG A 42 2.59 5.40 9.83
CA ARG A 42 3.63 5.87 10.75
C ARG A 42 3.22 5.77 12.22
N ARG A 43 1.95 6.02 12.56
CA ARG A 43 1.43 5.87 13.93
C ARG A 43 1.45 4.42 14.42
N LEU A 44 1.47 3.42 13.53
CA LEU A 44 1.57 2.01 13.93
C LEU A 44 2.88 1.72 14.68
N LYS A 45 3.95 2.49 14.46
CA LYS A 45 5.20 2.39 15.22
C LYS A 45 4.97 2.56 16.74
N HIS A 46 3.96 3.33 17.12
CA HIS A 46 3.60 3.62 18.51
C HIS A 46 2.31 2.89 18.93
N LYS A 47 1.98 1.79 18.25
CA LYS A 47 0.86 0.93 18.60
C LYS A 47 1.38 -0.48 18.69
N THR A 48 1.17 -1.08 19.85
CA THR A 48 1.43 -2.49 20.10
C THR A 48 0.26 -3.33 19.57
N GLN A 49 0.59 -4.54 19.13
CA GLN A 49 -0.41 -5.57 18.83
C GLN A 49 -0.61 -6.42 20.09
N VAL A 50 -1.87 -6.77 20.39
CA VAL A 50 -2.30 -7.61 21.52
C VAL A 50 -2.15 -7.00 22.92
N PHE A 51 -1.03 -6.37 23.24
CA PHE A 51 -0.78 -5.77 24.56
C PHE A 51 -0.84 -4.26 24.51
N VAL A 52 -1.10 -3.60 25.63
CA VAL A 52 -0.95 -2.14 25.75
C VAL A 52 0.50 -1.87 26.16
N GLU A 53 1.17 -0.96 25.46
CA GLU A 53 2.47 -0.45 25.90
C GLU A 53 2.28 0.23 27.27
N HIS A 54 2.75 -0.42 28.32
CA HIS A 54 2.86 0.22 29.63
C HIS A 54 4.18 0.98 29.60
N GLU A 55 4.13 2.31 29.73
CA GLU A 55 5.33 3.09 30.05
C GLU A 55 5.92 2.49 31.33
N GLY A 56 7.14 1.97 31.22
CA GLY A 56 8.00 1.75 32.38
C GLY A 56 8.62 3.07 32.79
#